data_AF-A0A7C6TD50-F1
#
_entry.id   AF-A0A7C6TD50-F1
#
_cell.length_a   1.000
_cell.length_b   1.000
_cell.length_c   1.000
_cell.angle_alpha   90.00
_cell.angle_beta   90.00
_cell.angle_gamma   90.00
#
_symmetry.space_group_name_H-M   'P 1'
#
loop_
_entity.id
_entity.type
_entity.pdbx_description
1 polymer ?
#
loop_
_entity_poly.entity_id
_entity_poly.type
_entity_poly.pdbx_seq_one_letter_code
_entity_poly.pdbx_strand_id
1 'polypeptide(L)' 'MTLDQVRKGSVVQILSIPGAEERAQLIRLGLGEGCRVRCAERLPLGPLVLRCHRQEVALGRNLARRIQVREESE' A
#
# COMPACT_ATOMS: atom_id res chain seq x y z
N MET A 1 11.11 -0.02 -3.56
CA MET A 1 10.45 1.18 -4.14
C MET A 1 9.42 1.68 -3.15
N THR A 2 8.89 2.90 -3.30
CA THR A 2 7.82 3.38 -2.41
C THR A 2 6.45 3.01 -2.96
N LEU A 3 5.44 2.86 -2.10
CA LEU A 3 4.10 2.47 -2.53
C LEU A 3 3.50 3.46 -3.53
N ASP A 4 3.83 4.76 -3.42
CA ASP A 4 3.37 5.78 -4.37
C ASP A 4 4.01 5.68 -5.77
N GLN A 5 4.92 4.74 -6.02
CA GLN A 5 5.49 4.50 -7.35
C GLN A 5 4.83 3.31 -8.06
N VAL A 6 4.01 2.54 -7.33
CA VAL A 6 3.37 1.33 -7.83
C VAL A 6 2.34 1.67 -8.91
N ARG A 7 2.37 0.89 -9.99
CA ARG A 7 1.43 1.01 -11.11
C ARG A 7 0.10 0.34 -10.77
N LYS A 8 -0.98 0.86 -11.35
CA LYS A 8 -2.30 0.21 -11.27
C LYS A 8 -2.19 -1.22 -11.82
N GLY A 9 -2.77 -2.17 -11.11
CA GLY A 9 -2.76 -3.59 -11.46
C GLY A 9 -1.59 -4.38 -10.88
N SER A 10 -0.49 -3.74 -10.49
CA SER A 10 0.67 -4.42 -9.89
C SER A 10 0.33 -5.02 -8.53
N VAL A 11 0.98 -6.14 -8.22
CA VAL A 11 0.97 -6.76 -6.89
C VAL A 11 2.31 -6.49 -6.22
N VAL A 12 2.26 -6.06 -4.96
CA VAL A 12 3.45 -5.72 -4.19
C VAL A 12 3.38 -6.31 -2.79
N GLN A 13 4.55 -6.57 -2.21
CA GLN A 13 4.70 -6.90 -0.79
C GLN A 13 5.08 -5.64 -0.01
N ILE A 14 4.38 -5.36 1.09
CA ILE A 14 4.75 -4.29 2.02
C ILE A 14 6.00 -4.71 2.80
N LEU A 15 7.09 -3.95 2.67
CA LEU A 15 8.35 -4.23 3.38
C LEU A 15 8.45 -3.47 4.70
N SER A 16 8.05 -2.20 4.72
CA SER A 16 8.05 -1.40 5.93
C SER A 16 7.02 -0.28 5.92
N ILE A 17 6.44 -0.02 7.09
CA ILE A 17 5.52 1.09 7.32
C ILE A 17 6.14 2.00 8.41
N PRO A 18 6.34 3.29 8.13
CA PRO A 18 7.00 4.19 9.08
C PRO A 18 6.03 4.66 10.16
N GLY A 19 6.54 4.82 11.37
CA GLY A 19 5.78 5.33 12.50
C GLY A 19 4.89 4.28 13.17
N ALA A 20 4.74 4.40 14.49
CA ALA A 20 3.96 3.45 15.30
C ALA A 20 2.46 3.60 15.07
N GLU A 21 1.99 4.84 14.94
CA GLU A 21 0.57 5.13 14.76
C GLU A 21 0.09 4.70 13.36
N GLU A 22 0.84 5.03 12.32
CA GLU A 22 0.50 4.63 10.95
C GLU A 22 0.50 3.10 10.79
N ARG A 23 1.48 2.39 11.39
CA ARG A 23 1.45 0.92 11.45
C ARG A 23 0.20 0.40 12.13
N ALA A 24 -0.14 0.93 13.31
CA ALA A 24 -1.31 0.47 14.05
C ALA A 24 -2.63 0.73 13.30
N GLN A 25 -2.75 1.85 12.59
CA GLN A 25 -3.88 2.14 11.72
C GLN A 25 -3.96 1.17 10.54
N LEU A 26 -2.86 0.94 9.83
CA LEU A 26 -2.83 0.10 8.64
C LEU A 26 -3.05 -1.39 8.95
N ILE A 27 -2.47 -1.90 10.04
CA ILE A 27 -2.68 -3.29 10.48
C ILE A 27 -4.17 -3.56 10.75
N ARG A 28 -4.90 -2.61 11.36
CA ARG A 28 -6.36 -2.73 11.58
C ARG A 28 -7.17 -2.79 10.29
N LEU A 29 -6.61 -2.28 9.19
CA LEU A 29 -7.20 -2.31 7.85
C LEU A 29 -6.71 -3.50 7.01
N GLY A 30 -5.96 -4.44 7.61
CA GLY A 30 -5.40 -5.61 6.93
C GLY A 30 -4.13 -5.31 6.12
N LEU A 31 -3.49 -4.16 6.34
CA LEU A 31 -2.27 -3.72 5.65
C LEU A 31 -1.09 -3.74 6.62
N GLY A 32 -0.46 -4.90 6.77
CA GLY A 32 0.74 -5.09 7.60
C GLY A 32 2.02 -5.22 6.78
N GLU A 33 3.16 -5.16 7.46
CA GLU A 33 4.44 -5.58 6.88
C GLU A 33 4.38 -7.08 6.54
N GLY A 34 4.94 -7.46 5.40
CA GLY A 34 4.83 -8.79 4.81
C GLY A 34 3.55 -9.03 4.00
N CYS A 35 2.52 -8.18 4.12
CA CYS A 35 1.27 -8.37 3.38
C CYS A 35 1.47 -8.17 1.87
N ARG A 36 0.84 -9.06 1.09
CA ARG A 36 0.72 -8.97 -0.37
C ARG A 36 -0.54 -8.19 -0.72
N VAL A 37 -0.39 -7.10 -1.48
CA VAL A 37 -1.48 -6.16 -1.80
C VAL A 37 -1.47 -5.80 -3.28
N ARG A 38 -2.66 -5.62 -3.86
CA ARG A 38 -2.80 -5.19 -5.25
C ARG A 38 -3.10 -3.70 -5.30
N CYS A 39 -2.42 -2.95 -6.16
CA CYS A 39 -2.79 -1.57 -6.48
C CYS A 39 -4.03 -1.58 -7.38
N ALA A 40 -5.22 -1.39 -6.81
CA ALA A 40 -6.48 -1.44 -7.53
C ALA A 40 -6.70 -0.17 -8.38
N GLU A 41 -6.38 0.99 -7.81
CA GLU A 41 -6.49 2.28 -8.49
C GLU A 41 -5.39 3.24 -8.03
N ARG A 42 -4.97 4.13 -8.92
CA ARG A 42 -4.02 5.21 -8.66
C ARG A 42 -4.61 6.52 -9.17
N LEU A 43 -5.22 7.28 -8.26
CA LEU A 43 -5.84 8.55 -8.61
C LEU A 43 -4.77 9.63 -8.89
N PRO A 44 -4.83 10.38 -10.01
CA PRO A 44 -3.95 11.51 -10.26
C PRO A 44 -4.05 12.54 -9.13
N LEU A 45 -2.92 12.92 -8.54
CA LEU A 45 -2.84 13.83 -7.37
C LEU A 45 -3.62 13.35 -6.13
N GLY A 46 -4.19 12.14 -6.16
CA GLY A 46 -5.06 11.60 -5.13
C GLY A 46 -4.44 10.42 -4.37
N PRO A 47 -5.24 9.71 -3.58
CA PRO A 47 -4.82 8.52 -2.87
C PRO A 47 -4.58 7.34 -3.83
N LEU A 48 -3.86 6.34 -3.35
CA LEU A 48 -3.78 5.03 -3.99
C LEU A 48 -4.79 4.11 -3.32
N VAL A 49 -5.54 3.35 -4.11
CA VAL A 49 -6.48 2.34 -3.59
C VAL A 49 -5.78 0.99 -3.62
N LEU A 50 -5.55 0.42 -2.45
CA LEU A 50 -5.03 -0.93 -2.30
C LEU A 50 -6.15 -1.91 -2.06
N ARG A 51 -6.05 -3.09 -2.69
CA ARG A 51 -6.89 -4.24 -2.39
C ARG A 51 -6.08 -5.27 -1.64
N CYS A 52 -6.56 -5.61 -0.45
CA CYS A 52 -6.06 -6.73 0.34
C CYS A 52 -7.25 -7.64 0.68
N HIS A 53 -7.16 -8.91 0.33
CA HIS A 53 -8.28 -9.84 0.44
C HIS A 53 -9.56 -9.30 -0.24
N ARG A 54 -10.66 -9.15 0.52
CA ARG A 54 -11.95 -8.63 0.05
C ARG A 54 -12.16 -7.14 0.38
N GLN A 55 -11.15 -6.46 0.92
CA GLN A 55 -11.24 -5.07 1.34
C GLN A 55 -10.40 -4.16 0.45
N GLU A 56 -10.90 -2.93 0.25
CA GLU A 56 -10.21 -1.86 -0.44
C GLU A 56 -9.96 -0.70 0.53
N VAL A 57 -8.74 -0.17 0.49
CA VAL A 57 -8.29 0.90 1.38
C VAL A 57 -7.65 1.99 0.53
N ALA A 58 -8.16 3.22 0.64
CA ALA A 58 -7.55 4.39 0.03
C ALA A 58 -6.47 4.96 0.97
N LEU A 59 -5.24 5.03 0.48
CA LEU A 59 -4.11 5.60 1.20
C LEU A 59 -3.69 6.93 0.60
N GLY A 60 -3.66 7.96 1.44
CA GLY A 60 -3.15 9.27 1.04
C GLY A 60 -1.74 9.18 0.48
N ARG A 61 -1.46 9.94 -0.59
CA ARG A 61 -0.19 9.89 -1.32
C ARG A 61 1.03 10.16 -0.44
N ASN A 62 0.90 11.03 0.57
CA ASN A 62 1.99 11.35 1.49
C ASN A 62 2.39 10.15 2.36
N LEU A 63 1.42 9.34 2.80
CA LEU A 63 1.71 8.10 3.53
C LEU A 63 2.32 7.06 2.57
N ALA A 64 1.75 6.89 1.38
CA ALA A 64 2.25 5.95 0.38
C ALA A 64 3.71 6.22 -0.05
N ARG A 65 4.14 7.49 -0.07
CA ARG A 65 5.54 7.88 -0.34
C ARG A 65 6.53 7.39 0.70
N ARG A 66 6.07 7.09 1.92
CA ARG A 66 6.93 6.69 3.03
C ARG A 66 6.94 5.17 3.25
N ILE A 67 5.96 4.44 2.71
CA ILE A 67 5.86 2.98 2.81
C ILE A 67 6.77 2.32 1.77
N GLN A 68 7.64 1.42 2.21
CA GLN A 68 8.52 0.65 1.33
C GLN A 68 7.82 -0.63 0.86
N VAL A 69 7.96 -0.92 -0.43
CA VAL A 69 7.39 -2.11 -1.06
C VAL A 69 8.36 -2.77 -2.03
N ARG A 70 8.11 -4.04 -2.29
CA ARG A 70 8.73 -4.84 -3.36
C ARG A 70 7.66 -5.25 -4.34
N GLU A 71 7.88 -5.04 -5.64
CA GLU A 71 7.02 -5.66 -6.66
C GLU A 71 7.19 -7.18 -6.61
N GLU A 72 6.06 -7.89 -6.60
CA GLU A 72 6.06 -9.31 -6.89
C GLU A 72 5.67 -9.49 -8.35
N SER A 73 6.64 -9.90 -9.14
CA SER A 73 6.37 -10.56 -10.41
C SER A 73 5.97 -12.00 -10.11
N GLU A 74 4.91 -12.48 -10.77
CA GLU A 74 4.64 -13.93 -10.83
C GLU A 74 5.76 -14.66 -11.58
#